data_AF-A0A6S6ZAQ8-F1
#
_entry.id   AF-A0A6S6ZAQ8-F1
#
_cell.length_a   1.000
_cell.length_b   1.000
_cell.length_c   1.000
_cell.angle_alpha   90.00
_cell.angle_beta   90.00
_cell.angle_gamma   90.00
#
_symmetry.space_group_name_H-M   'P 1'
#
loop_
_entity.id
_entity.type
_entity.pdbx_description
1 polymer ?
#
loop_
_entity_poly.entity_id
_entity_poly.type
_entity_poly.pdbx_seq_one_letter_code
_entity_poly.pdbx_strand_id
1 'polypeptide(L)'
;MAAPVAAALIWGYRAYRAYAAYETAQTAIESAETLAQISQRKKEVETILKDVIKGMKEEIDIKSSTFVRTGGNTTVSRGRSENVTFKQYIERKIPFRPVISTVCQWALKSPLTVPRRIRKKIPGDVIETTIDIALKQTTASLVFEAVDDLLAWQSPLKAEPNYNGTSFAAMLGEPSTRPKRISKYFPFWPRPKGSLAPDLVIVEYRQQPFEVENVFAAVEIKFPNDWVKKKQIEDYVLLMSRDSQKVALLRVPEDCTGYHPSSTENDKQGGRHGRRGR
;
A
#
# COMPACT_ATOMS: atom_id res chain seq x y z
N MET A 1 -6.51 -10.07 -22.53
CA MET A 1 -6.04 -9.10 -21.53
C MET A 1 -5.15 -9.78 -20.47
N ALA A 2 -3.95 -10.24 -20.86
CA ALA A 2 -3.06 -11.04 -20.00
C ALA A 2 -1.66 -10.41 -19.76
N ALA A 3 -1.38 -9.25 -20.39
CA ALA A 3 -0.08 -8.60 -20.38
C ALA A 3 0.26 -7.75 -19.12
N PRO A 4 -0.69 -7.07 -18.43
CA PRO A 4 -0.33 -6.16 -17.32
C PRO A 4 -0.07 -6.86 -15.98
N VAL A 5 -0.81 -7.93 -15.67
CA VAL A 5 -0.50 -8.81 -14.51
C VAL A 5 0.86 -9.47 -14.68
N ALA A 6 1.18 -9.87 -15.92
CA ALA A 6 2.49 -10.36 -16.28
C ALA A 6 3.54 -9.27 -16.07
N ALA A 7 3.32 -8.00 -16.47
CA ALA A 7 4.29 -6.93 -16.27
C ALA A 7 4.61 -6.66 -14.78
N ALA A 8 3.62 -6.55 -13.90
CA ALA A 8 3.86 -6.32 -12.46
C ALA A 8 4.58 -7.51 -11.77
N LEU A 9 4.20 -8.74 -12.12
CA LEU A 9 4.93 -9.94 -11.71
C LEU A 9 6.32 -10.00 -12.34
N ILE A 10 6.50 -9.57 -13.58
CA ILE A 10 7.78 -9.50 -14.30
C ILE A 10 8.68 -8.42 -13.69
N TRP A 11 8.15 -7.32 -13.14
CA TRP A 11 8.91 -6.30 -12.43
C TRP A 11 9.45 -6.81 -11.09
N GLY A 12 8.59 -7.45 -10.28
CA GLY A 12 9.02 -8.15 -9.06
C GLY A 12 9.97 -9.32 -9.35
N TYR A 13 9.74 -10.05 -10.45
CA TYR A 13 10.55 -11.19 -10.91
C TYR A 13 11.89 -10.76 -11.53
N ARG A 14 11.97 -9.58 -12.18
CA ARG A 14 13.24 -9.02 -12.70
C ARG A 14 14.10 -8.46 -11.57
N ALA A 15 13.49 -7.85 -10.55
CA ALA A 15 14.18 -7.48 -9.32
C ALA A 15 14.70 -8.74 -8.57
N TYR A 16 13.89 -9.80 -8.51
CA TYR A 16 14.28 -11.11 -7.97
C TYR A 16 15.33 -11.82 -8.84
N ARG A 17 15.27 -11.76 -10.17
CA ARG A 17 16.26 -12.38 -11.07
C ARG A 17 17.59 -11.64 -11.12
N ALA A 18 17.61 -10.33 -10.91
CA ALA A 18 18.86 -9.60 -10.71
C ALA A 18 19.57 -10.03 -9.42
N TYR A 19 18.83 -10.50 -8.41
CA TYR A 19 19.36 -11.10 -7.19
C TYR A 19 19.73 -12.58 -7.38
N ALA A 20 18.86 -13.39 -8.00
CA ALA A 20 19.12 -14.80 -8.27
C ALA A 20 20.28 -15.01 -9.26
N ALA A 21 20.45 -14.14 -10.27
CA ALA A 21 21.60 -14.20 -11.17
C ALA A 21 22.94 -13.86 -10.50
N TYR A 22 22.91 -13.30 -9.28
CA TYR A 22 24.10 -13.10 -8.46
C TYR A 22 24.49 -14.36 -7.65
N GLU A 23 23.55 -15.29 -7.41
CA GLU A 23 23.81 -16.52 -6.62
C GLU A 23 23.73 -17.84 -7.40
N THR A 24 22.98 -17.95 -8.51
CA THR A 24 22.77 -19.24 -9.17
C THR A 24 23.88 -19.58 -10.16
N ALA A 25 25.07 -19.83 -9.61
CA ALA A 25 25.98 -20.86 -10.09
C ALA A 25 25.73 -22.21 -9.39
N GLN A 26 24.54 -22.44 -8.80
CA GLN A 26 24.20 -23.63 -8.02
C GLN A 26 22.88 -24.31 -8.49
N THR A 27 22.76 -25.57 -8.08
CA THR A 27 22.31 -26.78 -8.80
C THR A 27 20.81 -26.97 -9.10
N ALA A 28 20.49 -27.94 -9.98
CA ALA A 28 19.15 -28.25 -10.52
C ALA A 28 18.01 -28.50 -9.50
N ILE A 29 18.32 -28.95 -8.28
CA ILE A 29 17.34 -29.24 -7.21
C ILE A 29 16.86 -27.95 -6.54
N GLU A 30 17.77 -27.00 -6.30
CA GLU A 30 17.44 -25.65 -5.84
C GLU A 30 16.57 -24.93 -6.89
N SER A 31 16.73 -25.27 -8.17
CA SER A 31 15.87 -24.75 -9.25
C SER A 31 14.42 -25.24 -9.13
N ALA A 32 14.18 -26.49 -8.74
CA ALA A 32 12.83 -27.04 -8.60
C ALA A 32 12.12 -26.48 -7.36
N GLU A 33 12.81 -26.38 -6.23
CA GLU A 33 12.28 -25.77 -5.01
C GLU A 33 12.00 -24.27 -5.18
N THR A 34 12.91 -23.55 -5.84
CA THR A 34 12.68 -22.14 -6.19
C THR A 34 11.52 -21.99 -7.18
N LEU A 35 11.35 -22.88 -8.16
CA LEU A 35 10.21 -22.86 -9.08
C LEU A 35 8.88 -23.13 -8.35
N ALA A 36 8.84 -24.07 -7.40
CA ALA A 36 7.66 -24.34 -6.59
C ALA A 36 7.29 -23.11 -5.74
N GLN A 37 8.26 -22.49 -5.09
CA GLN A 37 8.08 -21.25 -4.33
C GLN A 37 7.61 -20.08 -5.22
N ILE A 38 8.16 -19.94 -6.44
CA ILE A 38 7.71 -18.95 -7.43
C ILE A 38 6.25 -19.19 -7.82
N SER A 39 5.88 -20.45 -8.08
CA SER A 39 4.51 -20.81 -8.46
C SER A 39 3.50 -20.53 -7.34
N GLN A 40 3.89 -20.81 -6.09
CA GLN A 40 3.09 -20.54 -4.90
C GLN A 40 2.92 -19.03 -4.69
N ARG A 41 4.02 -18.26 -4.76
CA ARG A 41 3.96 -16.79 -4.69
C ARG A 41 3.10 -16.19 -5.79
N LYS A 42 3.17 -16.73 -7.01
CA LYS A 42 2.32 -16.30 -8.12
C LYS A 42 0.84 -16.48 -7.79
N LYS A 43 0.44 -17.65 -7.26
CA LYS A 43 -0.94 -17.91 -6.83
C LYS A 43 -1.40 -16.97 -5.71
N GLU A 44 -0.53 -16.70 -4.74
CA GLU A 44 -0.81 -15.76 -3.65
C GLU A 44 -1.04 -14.33 -4.17
N VAL A 45 -0.17 -13.85 -5.07
CA VAL A 45 -0.33 -12.54 -5.71
C VAL A 45 -1.63 -12.48 -6.51
N GLU A 46 -1.93 -13.50 -7.32
CA GLU A 46 -3.18 -13.55 -8.09
C GLU A 46 -4.42 -13.52 -7.19
N THR A 47 -4.37 -14.22 -6.06
CA THR A 47 -5.47 -14.25 -5.08
C THR A 47 -5.66 -12.88 -4.46
N ILE A 48 -4.59 -12.25 -3.97
CA ILE A 48 -4.64 -10.90 -3.40
C ILE A 48 -5.16 -9.87 -4.41
N LEU A 49 -4.70 -9.92 -5.67
CA LEU A 49 -5.19 -9.02 -6.71
C LEU A 49 -6.70 -9.20 -6.96
N LYS A 50 -7.18 -10.44 -7.00
CA LYS A 50 -8.62 -10.73 -7.15
C LYS A 50 -9.42 -10.21 -5.96
N ASP A 51 -8.96 -10.47 -4.74
CA ASP A 51 -9.65 -10.06 -3.52
C ASP A 51 -9.70 -8.54 -3.39
N VAL A 52 -8.60 -7.86 -3.70
CA VAL A 52 -8.52 -6.40 -3.71
C VAL A 52 -9.45 -5.81 -4.76
N ILE A 53 -9.43 -6.31 -5.99
CA ILE A 53 -10.35 -5.85 -7.05
C ILE A 53 -11.81 -6.08 -6.65
N LYS A 54 -12.12 -7.25 -6.07
CA LYS A 54 -13.48 -7.57 -5.60
C LYS A 54 -13.91 -6.60 -4.51
N GLY A 55 -13.11 -6.42 -3.46
CA GLY A 55 -13.41 -5.50 -2.37
C GLY A 55 -13.54 -4.04 -2.84
N MET A 56 -12.72 -3.63 -3.82
CA MET A 56 -12.86 -2.32 -4.44
C MET A 56 -14.15 -2.17 -5.22
N LYS A 57 -14.56 -3.18 -6.01
CA LYS A 57 -15.83 -3.15 -6.75
C LYS A 57 -17.01 -3.06 -5.80
N GLU A 58 -17.06 -3.92 -4.79
CA GLU A 58 -18.10 -3.90 -3.76
C GLU A 58 -18.18 -2.53 -3.08
N GLU A 59 -17.04 -1.96 -2.73
CA GLU A 59 -17.01 -0.67 -2.06
C GLU A 59 -17.33 0.51 -2.99
N ILE A 60 -16.92 0.46 -4.26
CA ILE A 60 -17.34 1.43 -5.28
C ILE A 60 -18.86 1.37 -5.48
N ASP A 61 -19.43 0.18 -5.60
CA ASP A 61 -20.86 -0.02 -5.80
C ASP A 61 -21.64 0.52 -4.59
N ILE A 62 -21.20 0.22 -3.36
CA ILE A 62 -21.79 0.74 -2.13
C ILE A 62 -21.65 2.27 -2.04
N LYS A 63 -20.47 2.82 -2.36
CA LYS A 63 -20.13 4.26 -2.14
C LYS A 63 -20.51 5.19 -3.27
N SER A 64 -20.82 4.68 -4.46
CA SER A 64 -21.46 5.45 -5.54
C SER A 64 -22.73 6.18 -5.09
N SER A 65 -23.30 5.77 -3.94
CA SER A 65 -24.45 6.43 -3.30
C SER A 65 -24.10 7.39 -2.13
N THR A 66 -22.93 7.31 -1.49
CA THR A 66 -22.63 8.03 -0.22
C THR A 66 -21.12 8.10 0.16
N PHE A 67 -20.25 8.67 -0.69
CA PHE A 67 -18.84 8.91 -0.30
C PHE A 67 -18.66 9.76 0.97
N VAL A 68 -19.69 10.54 1.36
CA VAL A 68 -19.62 11.53 2.45
C VAL A 68 -19.76 10.92 3.87
N ARG A 69 -20.22 9.68 4.06
CA ARG A 69 -20.67 9.21 5.39
C ARG A 69 -20.00 7.97 6.01
N THR A 70 -19.16 7.23 5.31
CA THR A 70 -18.68 5.91 5.80
C THR A 70 -17.22 5.64 5.45
N GLY A 71 -16.29 6.34 6.11
CA GLY A 71 -14.93 5.79 6.21
C GLY A 71 -14.87 4.65 7.24
N GLY A 72 -14.00 3.67 6.99
CA GLY A 72 -13.92 2.43 7.78
C GLY A 72 -13.52 2.68 9.25
N ASN A 73 -13.87 1.74 10.13
CA ASN A 73 -13.53 1.81 11.55
C ASN A 73 -12.01 1.80 11.77
N THR A 74 -11.55 2.62 12.70
CA THR A 74 -10.13 2.72 13.10
C THR A 74 -9.90 1.81 14.31
N THR A 75 -8.80 1.09 14.35
CA THR A 75 -8.38 0.29 15.52
C THR A 75 -7.13 0.92 16.10
N VAL A 76 -7.33 1.95 16.93
CA VAL A 76 -6.21 2.62 17.62
C VAL A 76 -5.65 1.68 18.69
N SER A 77 -4.39 1.24 18.56
CA SER A 77 -3.69 0.59 19.66
C SER A 77 -3.38 1.63 20.75
N ARG A 78 -3.67 1.33 22.02
CA ARG A 78 -3.64 2.33 23.11
C ARG A 78 -2.25 2.57 23.73
N GLY A 79 -1.15 2.15 23.09
CA GLY A 79 0.14 1.93 23.77
C GLY A 79 1.29 2.92 23.52
N ARG A 80 1.22 3.90 22.62
CA ARG A 80 2.38 4.77 22.28
C ARG A 80 2.06 6.28 22.35
N SER A 81 3.02 7.11 22.74
CA SER A 81 2.90 8.58 22.81
C SER A 81 2.61 9.24 21.45
N GLU A 82 3.03 8.60 20.34
CA GLU A 82 2.63 8.99 18.98
C GLU A 82 1.11 8.92 18.78
N ASN A 83 0.41 8.02 19.48
CA ASN A 83 -1.06 7.89 19.36
C ASN A 83 -1.80 9.06 20.00
N VAL A 84 -1.15 9.81 20.89
CA VAL A 84 -1.68 11.07 21.42
C VAL A 84 -1.38 12.21 20.46
N THR A 85 -0.16 12.28 19.93
CA THR A 85 0.30 13.37 19.06
C THR A 85 -0.39 13.37 17.69
N PHE A 86 -0.61 12.18 17.12
CA PHE A 86 -1.19 12.01 15.78
C PHE A 86 -2.61 11.44 15.80
N LYS A 87 -3.27 11.49 16.98
CA LYS A 87 -4.59 10.87 17.22
C LYS A 87 -5.59 11.20 16.12
N GLN A 88 -5.72 12.47 15.76
CA GLN A 88 -6.68 12.95 14.76
C GLN A 88 -6.48 12.32 13.37
N TYR A 89 -5.22 12.04 12.99
CA TYR A 89 -4.89 11.44 11.70
C TYR A 89 -5.09 9.93 11.70
N ILE A 90 -4.84 9.27 12.84
CA ILE A 90 -5.05 7.82 13.01
C ILE A 90 -6.55 7.49 13.03
N GLU A 91 -7.32 8.29 13.76
CA GLU A 91 -8.78 8.15 13.89
C GLU A 91 -9.55 8.64 12.66
N ARG A 92 -8.86 9.22 11.67
CA ARG A 92 -9.49 9.66 10.43
C ARG A 92 -10.08 8.45 9.70
N LYS A 93 -11.39 8.56 9.44
CA LYS A 93 -12.16 7.60 8.65
C LYS A 93 -11.86 7.83 7.17
N ILE A 94 -11.33 6.81 6.51
CA ILE A 94 -11.07 6.80 5.06
C ILE A 94 -11.86 5.69 4.38
N PRO A 95 -12.28 5.87 3.11
CA PRO A 95 -12.81 4.78 2.32
C PRO A 95 -11.69 3.81 1.95
N PHE A 96 -12.07 2.61 1.52
CA PHE A 96 -11.18 1.53 1.12
C PHE A 96 -10.23 1.03 2.22
N ARG A 97 -10.46 1.42 3.48
CA ARG A 97 -9.62 0.98 4.61
C ARG A 97 -9.50 -0.54 4.69
N PRO A 98 -10.57 -1.36 4.49
CA PRO A 98 -10.43 -2.82 4.46
C PRO A 98 -9.48 -3.29 3.35
N VAL A 99 -9.66 -2.78 2.14
CA VAL A 99 -8.81 -3.11 0.99
C VAL A 99 -7.36 -2.71 1.24
N ILE A 100 -7.13 -1.48 1.70
CA ILE A 100 -5.80 -0.96 2.03
C ILE A 100 -5.14 -1.83 3.09
N SER A 101 -5.91 -2.24 4.11
CA SER A 101 -5.43 -3.10 5.19
C SER A 101 -5.02 -4.48 4.70
N THR A 102 -5.81 -5.11 3.82
CA THR A 102 -5.46 -6.41 3.21
C THR A 102 -4.15 -6.33 2.44
N VAL A 103 -3.98 -5.31 1.61
CA VAL A 103 -2.73 -5.08 0.86
C VAL A 103 -1.55 -4.88 1.81
N CYS A 104 -1.71 -4.03 2.83
CA CYS A 104 -0.65 -3.74 3.79
C CYS A 104 -0.28 -4.96 4.65
N GLN A 105 -1.25 -5.76 5.09
CA GLN A 105 -0.98 -6.99 5.81
C GLN A 105 -0.25 -8.02 4.95
N TRP A 106 -0.65 -8.17 3.70
CA TRP A 106 0.05 -9.04 2.78
C TRP A 106 1.49 -8.56 2.55
N ALA A 107 1.69 -7.26 2.31
CA ALA A 107 3.02 -6.67 2.18
C ALA A 107 3.88 -6.79 3.45
N LEU A 108 3.26 -6.82 4.64
CA LEU A 108 3.95 -7.10 5.89
C LEU A 108 4.40 -8.57 5.99
N LYS A 109 3.54 -9.51 5.57
CA LYS A 109 3.78 -10.96 5.64
C LYS A 109 4.73 -11.46 4.54
N SER A 110 4.62 -10.91 3.34
CA SER A 110 5.38 -11.32 2.15
C SER A 110 5.97 -10.12 1.41
N PRO A 111 6.90 -9.37 2.03
CA PRO A 111 7.55 -8.23 1.38
C PRO A 111 8.49 -8.69 0.27
N LEU A 112 8.68 -7.82 -0.73
CA LEU A 112 9.85 -7.89 -1.61
C LEU A 112 11.12 -7.69 -0.78
N THR A 113 12.09 -8.57 -0.95
CA THR A 113 13.39 -8.50 -0.30
C THR A 113 14.44 -8.14 -1.33
N VAL A 114 15.36 -7.24 -0.96
CA VAL A 114 16.50 -6.86 -1.80
C VAL A 114 17.77 -6.84 -0.96
N PRO A 115 18.92 -7.21 -1.54
CA PRO A 115 20.19 -7.07 -0.86
C PRO A 115 20.54 -5.59 -0.72
N ARG A 116 21.04 -5.21 0.45
CA ARG A 116 21.67 -3.92 0.68
C ARG A 116 23.04 -4.12 1.27
N ARG A 117 24.03 -3.51 0.63
CA ARG A 117 25.37 -3.36 1.19
C ARG A 117 25.35 -2.29 2.28
N ILE A 118 25.79 -2.66 3.47
CA ILE A 118 26.01 -1.77 4.59
C ILE A 118 27.52 -1.68 4.82
N ARG A 119 27.99 -0.45 4.96
CA ARG A 119 29.37 -0.13 5.34
C ARG A 119 29.37 0.39 6.77
N LYS A 120 30.04 -0.32 7.68
CA LYS A 120 30.24 0.15 9.05
C LYS A 120 31.71 0.46 9.25
N LYS A 121 32.02 1.73 9.55
CA LYS A 121 33.37 2.14 9.95
C LYS A 121 33.60 1.76 11.40
N ILE A 122 34.73 1.11 11.66
CA ILE A 122 35.25 0.76 12.98
C ILE A 122 36.66 1.39 13.05
N PRO A 123 37.20 1.76 14.23
CA PRO A 123 38.56 2.30 14.30
C PRO A 123 39.56 1.39 13.57
N GLY A 124 40.23 1.93 12.54
CA GLY A 124 41.20 1.21 11.71
C GLY A 124 40.64 0.44 10.51
N ASP A 125 39.34 0.13 10.46
CA ASP A 125 38.76 -0.78 9.46
C ASP A 125 37.37 -0.37 8.95
N VAL A 126 37.01 -0.92 7.78
CA VAL A 126 35.66 -0.82 7.22
C VAL A 126 35.12 -2.23 7.00
N ILE A 127 34.09 -2.60 7.77
CA ILE A 127 33.36 -3.85 7.52
C ILE A 127 32.27 -3.57 6.50
N GLU A 128 32.31 -4.28 5.38
CA GLU A 128 31.23 -4.35 4.41
C GLU A 128 30.43 -5.64 4.64
N THR A 129 29.10 -5.51 4.76
CA THR A 129 28.21 -6.67 4.88
C THR A 129 27.00 -6.46 3.99
N THR A 130 26.53 -7.53 3.36
CA THR A 130 25.26 -7.53 2.64
C THR A 130 24.19 -8.08 3.58
N ILE A 131 23.11 -7.32 3.78
CA ILE A 131 21.92 -7.79 4.47
C ILE A 131 20.73 -7.75 3.53
N ASP A 132 19.77 -8.65 3.72
CA ASP A 132 18.50 -8.56 3.02
C ASP A 132 17.57 -7.58 3.73
N ILE A 133 16.96 -6.69 2.94
CA ILE A 133 16.03 -5.69 3.43
C ILE A 133 14.66 -5.91 2.81
N ALA A 134 13.66 -6.00 3.67
CA ALA A 134 12.25 -6.08 3.29
C ALA A 134 11.69 -4.69 2.92
N LEU A 135 11.26 -4.53 1.67
CA LEU A 135 10.65 -3.33 1.11
C LEU A 135 9.11 -3.38 1.24
N LYS A 136 8.60 -3.38 2.48
CA LYS A 136 7.16 -3.52 2.78
C LYS A 136 6.31 -2.45 2.10
N GLN A 137 6.72 -1.18 2.22
CA GLN A 137 6.02 -0.04 1.62
C GLN A 137 5.95 -0.17 0.09
N THR A 138 7.10 -0.38 -0.56
CA THR A 138 7.17 -0.61 -2.01
C THR A 138 6.30 -1.78 -2.45
N THR A 139 6.26 -2.85 -1.67
CA THR A 139 5.44 -4.03 -1.98
C THR A 139 3.95 -3.65 -2.01
N ALA A 140 3.48 -2.87 -1.02
CA ALA A 140 2.12 -2.35 -1.01
C ALA A 140 1.85 -1.41 -2.20
N SER A 141 2.75 -0.47 -2.47
CA SER A 141 2.63 0.49 -3.58
C SER A 141 2.54 -0.21 -4.94
N LEU A 142 3.33 -1.27 -5.16
CA LEU A 142 3.25 -2.08 -6.39
C LEU A 142 1.92 -2.82 -6.54
N VAL A 143 1.35 -3.34 -5.45
CA VAL A 143 0.03 -3.99 -5.51
C VAL A 143 -1.05 -2.98 -5.86
N PHE A 144 -1.06 -1.81 -5.22
CA PHE A 144 -2.00 -0.74 -5.55
C PHE A 144 -1.87 -0.28 -7.00
N GLU A 145 -0.63 -0.10 -7.49
CA GLU A 145 -0.39 0.30 -8.88
C GLU A 145 -0.82 -0.78 -9.88
N ALA A 146 -0.57 -2.05 -9.59
CA ALA A 146 -1.03 -3.17 -10.44
C ALA A 146 -2.56 -3.24 -10.50
N VAL A 147 -3.25 -2.98 -9.38
CA VAL A 147 -4.71 -2.94 -9.34
C VAL A 147 -5.26 -1.73 -10.10
N ASP A 148 -4.62 -0.56 -9.98
CA ASP A 148 -5.03 0.62 -10.74
C ASP A 148 -4.86 0.41 -12.24
N ASP A 149 -3.74 -0.17 -12.68
CA ASP A 149 -3.51 -0.52 -14.08
C ASP A 149 -4.55 -1.53 -14.61
N LEU A 150 -4.89 -2.55 -13.81
CA LEU A 150 -5.97 -3.50 -14.12
C LEU A 150 -7.35 -2.85 -14.22
N LEU A 151 -7.55 -1.73 -13.54
CA LEU A 151 -8.76 -0.91 -13.60
C LEU A 151 -8.61 0.26 -14.58
N ALA A 152 -7.70 0.14 -15.55
CA ALA A 152 -7.44 1.14 -16.59
C ALA A 152 -7.15 2.54 -16.02
N TRP A 153 -6.40 2.60 -14.93
CA TRP A 153 -6.04 3.81 -14.18
C TRP A 153 -7.21 4.54 -13.55
N GLN A 154 -8.34 3.85 -13.33
CA GLN A 154 -9.54 4.40 -12.71
C GLN A 154 -9.82 3.83 -11.31
N SER A 155 -8.80 3.31 -10.62
CA SER A 155 -8.88 3.06 -9.17
C SER A 155 -8.94 4.40 -8.43
N PRO A 156 -9.75 4.53 -7.36
CA PRO A 156 -9.67 5.66 -6.46
C PRO A 156 -8.37 5.71 -5.64
N LEU A 157 -7.61 4.60 -5.56
CA LEU A 157 -6.36 4.49 -4.81
C LEU A 157 -5.16 4.71 -5.73
N LYS A 158 -4.38 5.76 -5.49
CA LYS A 158 -3.16 6.13 -6.23
C LYS A 158 -1.93 5.96 -5.35
N ALA A 159 -1.04 5.07 -5.73
CA ALA A 159 0.17 4.77 -4.95
C ALA A 159 1.30 5.76 -5.24
N GLU A 160 1.87 6.33 -4.18
CA GLU A 160 2.99 7.28 -4.21
C GLU A 160 2.91 8.30 -5.37
N PRO A 161 1.79 9.02 -5.55
CA PRO A 161 1.69 10.06 -6.56
C PRO A 161 2.58 11.24 -6.16
N ASN A 162 3.26 11.84 -7.14
CA ASN A 162 4.09 13.01 -6.89
C ASN A 162 3.31 14.30 -7.12
N TYR A 163 3.51 15.25 -6.23
CA TYR A 163 3.07 16.63 -6.34
C TYR A 163 4.28 17.54 -6.37
N ASN A 164 4.20 18.64 -7.12
CA ASN A 164 5.21 19.68 -7.07
C ASN A 164 5.23 20.31 -5.66
N GLY A 165 6.37 20.34 -4.97
CA GLY A 165 6.44 20.85 -3.59
C GLY A 165 6.24 22.36 -3.44
N THR A 166 6.21 23.12 -4.54
CA THR A 166 5.97 24.57 -4.54
C THR A 166 4.57 24.91 -5.04
N SER A 167 4.16 24.38 -6.20
CA SER A 167 2.86 24.68 -6.80
C SER A 167 1.74 23.75 -6.35
N PHE A 168 2.08 22.64 -5.68
CA PHE A 168 1.15 21.57 -5.27
C PHE A 168 0.39 20.89 -6.41
N ALA A 169 0.71 21.20 -7.67
CA ALA A 169 0.12 20.55 -8.83
C ALA A 169 0.51 19.06 -8.88
N ALA A 170 -0.47 18.21 -9.19
CA ALA A 170 -0.27 16.78 -9.37
C ALA A 170 0.60 16.51 -10.61
N MET A 171 1.55 15.58 -10.50
CA MET A 171 2.34 15.12 -11.64
C MET A 171 1.59 14.01 -12.37
N LEU A 172 0.81 14.40 -13.39
CA LEU A 172 -0.06 13.49 -14.14
C LEU A 172 0.67 12.75 -15.27
N GLY A 173 0.31 11.48 -15.46
CA GLY A 173 0.71 10.63 -16.57
C GLY A 173 -0.39 10.51 -17.62
N GLU A 174 -0.29 9.48 -18.47
CA GLU A 174 -1.31 9.15 -19.47
C GLU A 174 -1.94 7.78 -19.15
N PRO A 175 -3.28 7.68 -19.00
CA PRO A 175 -4.25 8.79 -19.00
C PRO A 175 -4.08 9.72 -17.79
N SER A 176 -4.72 10.89 -17.77
CA SER A 176 -4.53 11.91 -16.71
C SER A 176 -4.88 11.46 -15.28
N THR A 177 -5.61 10.35 -15.13
CA THR A 177 -5.88 9.71 -13.83
C THR A 177 -4.69 8.89 -13.30
N ARG A 178 -3.68 8.65 -14.13
CA ARG A 178 -2.47 7.89 -13.79
C ARG A 178 -1.39 8.79 -13.17
N PRO A 179 -0.71 8.36 -12.09
CA PRO A 179 0.48 9.06 -11.62
C PRO A 179 1.64 9.03 -12.63
N LYS A 180 2.30 10.18 -12.85
CA LYS A 180 3.49 10.25 -13.70
C LYS A 180 4.64 9.45 -13.09
N ARG A 181 5.13 8.47 -13.82
CA ARG A 181 6.34 7.70 -13.46
C ARG A 181 7.54 8.22 -14.25
N ILE A 182 8.56 8.69 -13.55
CA ILE A 182 9.79 9.22 -14.18
C ILE A 182 10.68 8.07 -14.65
N SER A 183 10.75 7.03 -13.84
CA SER A 183 11.59 5.88 -14.12
C SER A 183 10.84 4.85 -14.95
N LYS A 184 11.51 4.36 -15.98
CA LYS A 184 11.06 3.21 -16.76
C LYS A 184 11.27 1.90 -16.01
N TYR A 185 12.11 1.89 -14.96
CA TYR A 185 12.59 0.68 -14.29
C TYR A 185 12.01 0.46 -12.90
N PHE A 186 11.62 1.53 -12.21
CA PHE A 186 11.09 1.41 -10.87
C PHE A 186 10.15 2.58 -10.62
N PRO A 187 8.83 2.35 -10.57
CA PRO A 187 7.84 3.43 -10.68
C PRO A 187 8.01 4.51 -9.59
N PHE A 188 8.47 4.12 -8.40
CA PHE A 188 8.56 5.01 -7.23
C PHE A 188 9.94 5.67 -7.04
N TRP A 189 10.92 5.38 -7.90
CA TRP A 189 12.29 5.89 -7.78
C TRP A 189 12.94 6.18 -9.16
N PRO A 190 13.61 7.33 -9.34
CA PRO A 190 13.83 8.37 -8.35
C PRO A 190 12.61 9.24 -8.20
N ARG A 191 12.40 9.77 -6.99
CA ARG A 191 11.42 10.84 -6.81
C ARG A 191 11.97 12.14 -7.41
N PRO A 192 11.12 12.90 -8.13
CA PRO A 192 11.51 14.23 -8.59
C PRO A 192 11.98 15.10 -7.42
N LYS A 193 13.02 15.90 -7.65
CA LYS A 193 13.61 16.73 -6.59
C LYS A 193 12.59 17.75 -6.10
N GLY A 194 12.40 17.81 -4.78
CA GLY A 194 11.46 18.73 -4.15
C GLY A 194 9.98 18.36 -4.32
N SER A 195 9.66 17.15 -4.80
CA SER A 195 8.28 16.69 -4.81
C SER A 195 7.83 16.22 -3.42
N LEU A 196 6.52 16.31 -3.18
CA LEU A 196 5.84 15.65 -2.09
C LEU A 196 5.12 14.43 -2.64
N ALA A 197 5.19 13.31 -1.92
CA ALA A 197 4.49 12.08 -2.29
C ALA A 197 3.95 11.44 -1.00
N PRO A 198 2.64 11.57 -0.73
CA PRO A 198 1.95 10.70 0.21
C PRO A 198 2.09 9.25 -0.24
N ASP A 199 2.11 8.32 0.70
CA ASP A 199 2.19 6.89 0.41
C ASP A 199 1.04 6.40 -0.47
N LEU A 200 -0.16 6.89 -0.18
CA LEU A 200 -1.37 6.61 -0.94
C LEU A 200 -2.25 7.85 -0.98
N VAL A 201 -2.86 8.12 -2.12
CA VAL A 201 -3.93 9.12 -2.26
C VAL A 201 -5.21 8.42 -2.63
N ILE A 202 -6.30 8.83 -1.98
CA ILE A 202 -7.65 8.42 -2.26
C ILE A 202 -8.35 9.59 -2.96
N VAL A 203 -8.80 9.39 -4.19
CA VAL A 203 -9.58 10.40 -4.91
C VAL A 203 -11.09 10.22 -4.70
N GLU A 204 -11.83 11.32 -4.71
CA GLU A 204 -13.30 11.34 -4.63
C GLU A 204 -13.91 10.81 -5.93
N TYR A 205 -13.50 11.37 -7.06
CA TYR A 205 -13.96 11.00 -8.39
C TYR A 205 -12.87 10.24 -9.14
N ARG A 206 -13.01 8.91 -9.20
CA ARG A 206 -12.01 8.00 -9.78
C ARG A 206 -11.72 8.19 -11.28
N GLN A 207 -12.60 8.90 -11.98
CA GLN A 207 -12.46 9.24 -13.40
C GLN A 207 -11.78 10.59 -13.63
N GLN A 208 -11.48 11.33 -12.55
CA GLN A 208 -10.80 12.62 -12.59
C GLN A 208 -9.36 12.48 -12.08
N PRO A 209 -8.44 13.38 -12.48
CA PRO A 209 -7.06 13.41 -11.98
C PRO A 209 -6.98 13.56 -10.46
N PHE A 210 -5.87 13.13 -9.86
CA PHE A 210 -5.63 13.22 -8.41
C PHE A 210 -5.12 14.62 -7.97
N GLU A 211 -5.63 15.68 -8.61
CA GLU A 211 -5.43 17.06 -8.15
C GLU A 211 -6.01 17.25 -6.76
N VAL A 212 -5.45 18.19 -5.99
CA VAL A 212 -5.74 18.38 -4.55
C VAL A 212 -7.24 18.56 -4.27
N GLU A 213 -7.96 19.19 -5.22
CA GLU A 213 -9.40 19.40 -5.15
C GLU A 213 -10.17 18.07 -5.15
N ASN A 214 -9.74 17.09 -5.96
CA ASN A 214 -10.34 15.77 -6.08
C ASN A 214 -9.79 14.74 -5.07
N VAL A 215 -8.86 15.13 -4.19
CA VAL A 215 -8.35 14.23 -3.14
C VAL A 215 -9.32 14.19 -1.95
N PHE A 216 -9.79 12.99 -1.61
CA PHE A 216 -10.50 12.71 -0.36
C PHE A 216 -9.51 12.62 0.81
N ALA A 217 -8.42 11.87 0.63
CA ALA A 217 -7.37 11.72 1.64
C ALA A 217 -6.00 11.40 1.04
N ALA A 218 -4.96 12.10 1.50
CA ALA A 218 -3.58 11.65 1.53
C ALA A 218 -3.38 10.76 2.77
N VAL A 219 -2.93 9.53 2.54
CA VAL A 219 -2.71 8.53 3.58
C VAL A 219 -1.21 8.28 3.68
N GLU A 220 -0.67 8.45 4.89
CA GLU A 220 0.65 7.98 5.27
C GLU A 220 0.52 6.58 5.88
N ILE A 221 1.36 5.63 5.46
CA ILE A 221 1.32 4.24 5.91
C ILE A 221 2.61 3.95 6.68
N LYS A 222 2.47 3.46 7.91
CA LYS A 222 3.59 3.13 8.79
C LYS A 222 3.57 1.66 9.16
N PHE A 223 4.54 0.93 8.61
CA PHE A 223 4.83 -0.45 8.96
C PHE A 223 5.49 -0.56 10.34
N PRO A 224 5.59 -1.78 10.92
CA PRO A 224 6.23 -1.97 12.21
C PRO A 224 7.66 -1.45 12.21
N ASN A 225 8.02 -0.77 13.31
CA ASN A 225 9.31 -0.09 13.53
C ASN A 225 9.55 1.15 12.65
N ASP A 226 8.55 1.65 11.92
CA ASP A 226 8.60 2.97 11.29
C ASP A 226 7.91 4.03 12.15
N TRP A 227 8.44 5.25 12.13
CA TRP A 227 7.99 6.38 12.94
C TRP A 227 7.45 7.51 12.08
N VAL A 228 6.44 8.20 12.61
CA VAL A 228 5.85 9.34 11.92
C VAL A 228 6.71 10.56 12.20
N LYS A 229 7.10 11.26 11.13
CA LYS A 229 7.79 12.54 11.26
C LYS A 229 6.74 13.64 11.24
N LYS A 230 6.71 14.48 12.29
CA LYS A 230 5.78 15.61 12.39
C LYS A 230 5.80 16.49 11.13
N LYS A 231 7.00 16.82 10.65
CA LYS A 231 7.19 17.59 9.41
C LYS A 231 6.54 16.95 8.19
N GLN A 232 6.56 15.62 8.07
CA GLN A 232 5.93 14.93 6.94
C GLN A 232 4.41 15.14 6.94
N ILE A 233 3.79 15.06 8.11
CA ILE A 233 2.35 15.33 8.26
C ILE A 233 2.04 16.80 7.99
N GLU A 234 2.86 17.73 8.50
CA GLU A 234 2.71 19.18 8.23
C GLU A 234 2.83 19.48 6.73
N ASP A 235 3.79 18.88 6.03
CA ASP A 235 3.98 19.02 4.60
C ASP A 235 2.74 18.49 3.82
N TYR A 236 2.13 17.39 4.25
CA TYR A 236 0.91 16.88 3.63
C TYR A 236 -0.34 17.71 3.95
N VAL A 237 -0.45 18.27 5.15
CA VAL A 237 -1.52 19.22 5.47
C VAL A 237 -1.37 20.46 4.59
N LEU A 238 -0.16 20.97 4.42
CA LEU A 238 0.11 22.11 3.54
C LEU A 238 -0.23 21.79 2.08
N LEU A 239 0.18 20.61 1.59
CA LEU A 239 -0.15 20.10 0.27
C LEU A 239 -1.67 20.03 0.04
N MET A 240 -2.43 19.58 1.05
CA MET A 240 -3.88 19.47 1.00
C MET A 240 -4.59 20.81 1.27
N SER A 241 -4.04 21.91 0.79
CA SER A 241 -4.59 23.27 0.95
C SER A 241 -4.86 23.64 2.42
N ARG A 242 -4.02 23.16 3.34
CA ARG A 242 -4.14 23.31 4.80
C ARG A 242 -5.35 22.60 5.42
N ASP A 243 -5.99 21.69 4.68
CA ASP A 243 -7.07 20.86 5.20
C ASP A 243 -6.53 19.59 5.87
N SER A 244 -6.47 19.63 7.20
CA SER A 244 -6.07 18.47 8.01
C SER A 244 -7.02 17.26 7.90
N GLN A 245 -8.27 17.45 7.46
CA GLN A 245 -9.24 16.36 7.29
C GLN A 245 -8.96 15.52 6.04
N LYS A 246 -8.15 16.03 5.10
CA LYS A 246 -7.64 15.29 3.95
C LYS A 246 -6.36 14.51 4.26
N VAL A 247 -5.89 14.47 5.52
CA VAL A 247 -4.70 13.68 5.89
C VAL A 247 -5.09 12.57 6.84
N ALA A 248 -4.63 11.35 6.55
CA ALA A 248 -4.83 10.17 7.38
C ALA A 248 -3.51 9.45 7.61
N LEU A 249 -3.43 8.75 8.74
CA LEU A 249 -2.30 7.92 9.10
C LEU A 249 -2.80 6.49 9.35
N LEU A 250 -2.15 5.51 8.72
CA LEU A 250 -2.47 4.11 8.87
C LEU A 250 -1.26 3.35 9.44
N ARG A 251 -1.47 2.67 10.56
CA ARG A 251 -0.48 1.83 11.25
C ARG A 251 -0.68 0.36 10.91
N VAL A 252 0.36 -0.30 10.46
CA VAL A 252 0.33 -1.74 10.14
C VAL A 252 1.07 -2.48 11.26
N PRO A 253 0.47 -3.54 11.87
CA PRO A 253 -0.84 -4.11 11.58
C PRO A 253 -1.99 -3.51 12.38
N GLU A 254 -1.75 -2.57 13.29
CA GLU A 254 -2.73 -2.14 14.30
C GLU A 254 -4.05 -1.67 13.68
N ASP A 255 -4.01 -0.85 12.63
CA ASP A 255 -5.18 -0.39 11.87
C ASP A 255 -5.75 -1.45 10.91
N CYS A 256 -5.05 -2.56 10.74
CA CYS A 256 -5.43 -3.66 9.85
C CYS A 256 -6.05 -4.85 10.61
N THR A 257 -6.00 -4.88 11.94
CA THR A 257 -6.42 -6.05 12.75
C THR A 257 -7.94 -6.31 12.79
N GLY A 258 -8.77 -5.46 12.19
CA GLY A 258 -10.24 -5.58 12.20
C GLY A 258 -10.89 -6.19 10.95
N TYR A 259 -10.12 -6.56 9.91
CA TYR A 259 -10.70 -7.16 8.70
C TYR A 259 -10.78 -8.68 8.81
N HIS A 260 -12.01 -9.19 8.98
CA HIS A 260 -12.33 -10.58 8.69
C HIS A 260 -13.02 -10.61 7.33
N PRO A 261 -12.42 -11.23 6.28
CA PRO A 261 -13.15 -11.48 5.05
C PRO A 261 -14.39 -12.31 5.41
N SER A 262 -15.56 -11.89 4.94
CA SER A 262 -16.80 -12.63 5.16
C SER A 262 -16.60 -14.06 4.64
N SER A 263 -16.53 -15.03 5.53
CA SER A 263 -16.67 -16.43 5.17
C SER A 263 -18.01 -16.56 4.45
N THR A 264 -17.96 -17.05 3.22
CA THR A 264 -19.12 -17.46 2.44
C THR A 264 -20.12 -18.22 3.29
N GLU A 265 -21.39 -17.85 3.14
CA GLU A 265 -22.58 -18.46 3.75
C GLU A 265 -22.43 -19.97 3.97
N ASN A 266 -22.33 -20.38 5.25
CA ASN A 266 -22.82 -21.66 5.75
C ASN A 266 -22.80 -21.76 7.28
N ASP A 267 -23.15 -20.68 7.99
CA ASP A 267 -23.55 -20.78 9.41
C ASP A 267 -24.98 -20.26 9.59
N LYS A 268 -25.91 -20.98 8.98
CA LYS A 268 -27.27 -21.08 9.51
C LYS A 268 -27.32 -22.38 10.32
N GLN A 269 -27.08 -22.32 11.63
CA GLN A 269 -27.86 -23.07 12.62
C GLN A 269 -27.42 -22.80 14.07
N GLY A 270 -28.41 -22.59 14.93
CA GLY A 270 -28.33 -22.70 16.39
C GLY A 270 -28.09 -21.38 17.11
N GLY A 271 -29.01 -20.80 17.86
CA GLY A 271 -30.31 -21.22 18.33
C GLY A 271 -30.78 -20.17 19.34
N ARG A 272 -31.98 -19.61 19.13
CA ARG A 272 -32.68 -18.79 20.12
C ARG A 272 -33.15 -19.71 21.25
N HIS A 273 -32.71 -19.45 22.48
CA HIS A 273 -33.42 -19.67 23.75
C HIS A 273 -32.55 -19.07 24.86
N GLY A 274 -33.00 -18.33 25.86
CA GLY A 274 -34.31 -17.86 26.26
C GLY A 274 -34.07 -17.02 27.51
N ARG A 275 -34.55 -15.78 27.52
CA ARG A 275 -34.50 -14.89 28.68
C ARG A 275 -35.75 -15.17 29.52
N ARG A 276 -35.60 -15.62 30.76
CA ARG A 276 -36.60 -15.43 31.82
C ARG A 276 -35.89 -15.34 33.17
N GLY A 277 -36.06 -14.20 33.82
CA GLY A 277 -35.73 -14.04 35.22
C GLY A 277 -36.83 -14.62 36.11
N ARG A 278 -36.40 -15.16 37.25
CA ARG A 278 -36.84 -14.81 38.60
C ARG A 278 -35.77 -15.28 39.56
#